data_AF-A0A833EFD3-F1
#
_entry.id   AF-A0A833EFD3-F1
#
_cell.length_a   1.000
_cell.length_b   1.000
_cell.length_c   1.000
_cell.angle_alpha   90.00
_cell.angle_beta   90.00
_cell.angle_gamma   90.00
#
_symmetry.space_group_name_H-M   'P 1'
#
loop_
_entity.id
_entity.type
_entity.pdbx_description
1 polymer ?
#
loop_
_entity_poly.entity_id
_entity_poly.type
_entity_poly.pdbx_seq_one_letter_code
_entity_poly.pdbx_strand_id
1 'polypeptide(L)'
;MTVDLVTLIFHELLKISPELLARYPTIQDKLLYLILIPHVVLFILLLFFANNIVRGHPRLKNLILIVSYIYVIYSGFYGSFVVPIAISWFVILLPLFFIGHLILRIFPYEKTPAIVALLYRAGAEPLRKAKLHELYIEELKSVNRALNYLFAQAGANVKIKETYTGDISDQVKKASNAISNLVENKKITNEQAKVWEEELNKLIRWREEIIRKLRHL
;
A
#
# COMPACT_ATOMS: atom_id res chain seq x y z
N MET A 1 -11.93 -62.07 -6.32
CA MET A 1 -12.65 -60.92 -5.74
C MET A 1 -11.65 -59.82 -5.49
N THR A 2 -11.55 -58.83 -6.37
CA THR A 2 -10.75 -57.62 -6.12
C THR A 2 -11.58 -56.72 -5.23
N VAL A 3 -11.21 -56.61 -3.95
CA VAL A 3 -11.80 -55.60 -3.06
C VAL A 3 -11.36 -54.25 -3.62
N ASP A 4 -12.33 -53.49 -4.13
CA ASP A 4 -12.09 -52.17 -4.67
C ASP A 4 -11.53 -51.28 -3.55
N LEU A 5 -10.30 -50.78 -3.73
CA LEU A 5 -9.56 -49.97 -2.76
C LEU A 5 -10.41 -48.77 -2.29
N VAL A 6 -11.23 -48.23 -3.19
CA VAL A 6 -12.15 -47.14 -2.91
C VAL A 6 -13.20 -47.59 -1.90
N THR A 7 -13.80 -48.76 -2.09
CA THR A 7 -14.81 -49.30 -1.17
C THR A 7 -14.22 -49.57 0.22
N LEU A 8 -12.96 -50.04 0.28
CA LEU A 8 -12.24 -50.23 1.55
C LEU A 8 -12.03 -48.90 2.28
N ILE A 9 -11.58 -47.84 1.58
CA ILE A 9 -11.34 -46.52 2.17
C ILE A 9 -12.65 -45.89 2.66
N PHE A 10 -13.71 -45.94 1.86
CA PHE A 10 -14.99 -45.31 2.24
C PHE A 10 -15.69 -46.04 3.40
N HIS A 11 -15.59 -47.37 3.45
CA HIS A 11 -16.26 -48.18 4.47
C HIS A 11 -15.43 -48.32 5.76
N GLU A 12 -14.14 -48.67 5.67
CA GLU A 12 -13.31 -48.94 6.85
C GLU A 12 -12.68 -47.68 7.45
N LEU A 13 -12.15 -46.79 6.60
CA LEU A 13 -11.46 -45.58 7.07
C LEU A 13 -12.43 -44.45 7.38
N LEU A 14 -13.39 -44.19 6.49
CA LEU A 14 -14.34 -43.08 6.64
C LEU A 14 -15.62 -43.45 7.39
N LYS A 15 -15.86 -44.75 7.63
CA LYS A 15 -17.07 -45.28 8.29
C LYS A 15 -18.38 -44.77 7.68
N ILE A 16 -18.38 -44.50 6.37
CA ILE A 16 -19.58 -44.03 5.65
C ILE A 16 -20.47 -45.24 5.38
N SER A 17 -21.76 -45.13 5.71
CA SER A 17 -22.67 -46.27 5.54
C SER A 17 -22.80 -46.66 4.05
N PRO A 18 -22.86 -47.97 3.75
CA PRO A 18 -22.99 -48.44 2.37
C PRO A 18 -24.28 -47.96 1.69
N GLU A 19 -25.33 -47.71 2.47
CA GLU A 19 -26.60 -47.11 2.00
C GLU A 19 -26.43 -45.69 1.47
N LEU A 20 -25.56 -44.89 2.08
CA LEU A 20 -25.23 -43.53 1.62
C LEU A 20 -24.33 -43.57 0.38
N LEU A 21 -23.40 -44.51 0.30
CA LEU A 21 -22.54 -44.69 -0.88
C LEU A 21 -23.33 -45.17 -2.10
N ALA A 22 -24.38 -45.98 -1.90
CA ALA A 22 -25.24 -46.48 -2.98
C ALA A 22 -26.06 -45.38 -3.67
N ARG A 23 -26.29 -44.23 -3.01
CA ARG A 23 -27.02 -43.09 -3.60
C ARG A 23 -26.23 -42.31 -4.64
N TYR A 24 -24.90 -42.51 -4.71
CA TYR A 24 -24.03 -41.80 -5.63
C TYR A 24 -23.38 -42.80 -6.59
N PRO A 25 -23.81 -42.84 -7.88
CA PRO A 25 -23.43 -43.91 -8.80
C PRO A 25 -21.95 -43.82 -9.21
N THR A 26 -21.37 -42.63 -9.26
CA THR A 26 -19.98 -42.44 -9.68
C THR A 26 -19.06 -42.13 -8.49
N ILE A 27 -17.78 -42.51 -8.61
CA ILE A 27 -16.74 -42.18 -7.62
C ILE A 27 -16.56 -40.66 -7.50
N GLN A 28 -16.73 -39.94 -8.60
CA GLN A 28 -16.68 -38.48 -8.65
C GLN A 28 -17.79 -37.86 -7.79
N ASP A 29 -19.02 -38.38 -7.88
CA ASP A 29 -20.14 -37.92 -7.05
C ASP A 29 -19.91 -38.22 -5.57
N LYS A 30 -19.35 -39.40 -5.23
CA LYS A 30 -19.00 -39.74 -3.85
C LYS A 30 -17.97 -38.76 -3.27
N LEU A 31 -16.91 -38.45 -4.01
CA LEU A 31 -15.91 -37.47 -3.58
C LEU A 31 -16.47 -36.05 -3.48
N LEU A 32 -17.33 -35.65 -4.42
CA LEU A 32 -17.91 -34.31 -4.45
C LEU A 32 -18.92 -34.10 -3.32
N TYR A 33 -19.92 -34.97 -3.21
CA TYR A 33 -21.05 -34.75 -2.30
C TYR A 33 -20.78 -35.21 -0.87
N LEU A 34 -20.04 -36.30 -0.65
CA LEU A 34 -19.79 -36.82 0.70
C LEU A 34 -18.57 -36.20 1.36
N ILE A 35 -17.61 -35.72 0.57
CA ILE A 35 -16.35 -35.17 1.10
C ILE A 35 -16.27 -33.68 0.80
N LEU A 36 -16.32 -33.24 -0.46
CA LEU A 36 -16.03 -31.84 -0.79
C LEU A 36 -17.08 -30.86 -0.22
N ILE A 37 -18.38 -31.11 -0.44
CA ILE A 37 -19.43 -30.18 -0.02
C ILE A 37 -19.44 -29.96 1.51
N PRO A 38 -19.38 -30.98 2.38
CA PRO A 38 -19.31 -30.77 3.83
C PRO A 38 -18.13 -29.90 4.27
N HIS A 39 -16.96 -30.07 3.66
CA HIS A 39 -15.78 -29.28 4.00
C HIS A 39 -15.89 -27.83 3.51
N VAL A 40 -16.47 -27.60 2.33
CA VAL A 40 -16.74 -26.25 1.81
C VAL A 40 -17.76 -25.53 2.69
N VAL A 41 -18.83 -26.21 3.09
CA VAL A 41 -19.85 -25.66 4.02
C VAL A 41 -19.22 -25.32 5.38
N LEU A 42 -18.41 -26.23 5.93
CA LEU A 42 -17.66 -25.98 7.17
C LEU A 42 -16.75 -24.75 7.06
N PHE A 43 -16.06 -24.60 5.93
CA PHE A 43 -15.17 -23.47 5.69
C PHE A 43 -15.91 -22.14 5.59
N ILE A 44 -17.05 -22.11 4.87
CA ILE A 44 -17.91 -20.92 4.79
C ILE A 44 -18.42 -20.55 6.18
N LEU A 45 -18.86 -21.54 6.97
CA LEU A 45 -19.31 -21.32 8.35
C LEU A 45 -18.20 -20.79 9.25
N LEU A 46 -16.98 -21.34 9.17
CA LEU A 46 -15.82 -20.88 9.93
C LEU A 46 -15.44 -19.45 9.57
N LEU A 47 -15.38 -19.11 8.29
CA LEU A 47 -15.13 -17.75 7.82
C LEU A 47 -16.22 -16.78 8.25
N PHE A 48 -17.49 -17.19 8.13
CA PHE A 48 -18.63 -16.40 8.58
C PHE A 48 -18.55 -16.12 10.08
N PHE A 49 -18.27 -17.15 10.88
CA PHE A 49 -18.14 -17.05 12.34
C PHE A 49 -16.96 -16.13 12.73
N ALA A 50 -15.80 -16.33 12.10
CA ALA A 50 -14.60 -15.51 12.33
C ALA A 50 -14.83 -14.02 11.99
N ASN A 51 -15.63 -13.73 10.96
CA ASN A 51 -15.87 -12.36 10.50
C ASN A 51 -17.09 -11.66 11.14
N ASN A 52 -18.08 -12.40 11.62
CA ASN A 52 -19.31 -11.82 12.17
C ASN A 52 -19.41 -11.92 13.69
N ILE A 53 -18.97 -13.03 14.29
CA ILE A 53 -19.14 -13.27 15.73
C ILE A 53 -17.91 -12.79 16.51
N VAL A 54 -16.72 -12.89 15.92
CA VAL A 54 -15.45 -12.44 16.54
C VAL A 54 -15.11 -10.98 16.15
N ARG A 55 -16.12 -10.13 15.97
CA ARG A 55 -15.96 -8.69 15.70
C ARG A 55 -15.58 -7.96 16.99
N GLY A 56 -14.31 -8.07 17.38
CA GLY A 56 -13.79 -7.38 18.58
C GLY A 56 -12.50 -7.97 19.14
N HIS A 57 -12.15 -9.20 18.75
CA HIS A 57 -10.95 -9.89 19.24
C HIS A 57 -10.05 -10.30 18.07
N PRO A 58 -9.16 -9.39 17.59
CA PRO A 58 -8.34 -9.66 16.41
C PRO A 58 -7.43 -10.89 16.60
N ARG A 59 -6.98 -11.15 17.83
CA ARG A 59 -6.16 -12.34 18.15
C ARG A 59 -6.94 -13.65 17.99
N LEU A 60 -8.20 -13.68 18.45
CA LEU A 60 -9.04 -14.88 18.33
C LEU A 60 -9.44 -15.14 16.88
N LYS A 61 -9.72 -14.07 16.11
CA LYS A 61 -9.94 -14.17 14.66
C LYS A 61 -8.73 -14.79 13.96
N ASN A 62 -7.52 -14.33 14.27
CA ASN A 62 -6.31 -14.88 13.68
C ASN A 62 -6.08 -16.34 14.08
N LEU A 63 -6.37 -16.71 15.34
CA LEU A 63 -6.28 -18.09 15.79
C LEU A 63 -7.25 -19.00 15.02
N ILE A 64 -8.51 -18.59 14.86
CA ILE A 64 -9.51 -19.35 14.09
C ILE A 64 -9.07 -19.50 12.63
N LEU A 65 -8.54 -18.45 12.01
CA LEU A 65 -8.02 -18.51 10.64
C LEU A 65 -6.83 -19.47 10.51
N ILE A 66 -5.89 -19.44 11.46
CA ILE A 66 -4.73 -20.34 11.49
C ILE A 66 -5.17 -21.80 11.66
N VAL A 67 -6.08 -22.08 12.61
CA VAL A 67 -6.60 -23.43 12.83
C VAL A 67 -7.38 -23.93 11.62
N SER A 68 -8.20 -23.08 11.02
CA SER A 68 -8.93 -23.40 9.78
C SER A 68 -7.96 -23.69 8.63
N TYR A 69 -6.88 -22.91 8.51
CA TYR A 69 -5.85 -23.12 7.50
C TYR A 69 -5.10 -24.44 7.68
N ILE A 70 -4.67 -24.77 8.91
CA ILE A 70 -4.02 -26.05 9.23
C ILE A 70 -4.97 -27.22 8.93
N TYR A 71 -6.25 -27.09 9.28
CA TYR A 71 -7.27 -28.09 8.96
C TYR A 71 -7.41 -28.31 7.44
N VAL A 72 -7.43 -27.24 6.65
CA VAL A 72 -7.49 -27.32 5.17
C VAL A 72 -6.24 -27.98 4.57
N ILE A 73 -5.06 -27.76 5.15
CA ILE A 73 -3.85 -28.48 4.75
C ILE A 73 -3.98 -29.98 5.08
N TYR A 74 -4.38 -30.29 6.31
CA TYR A 74 -4.42 -31.67 6.81
C TYR A 74 -5.53 -32.51 6.15
N SER A 75 -6.62 -31.89 5.73
CA SER A 75 -7.69 -32.57 4.96
C SER A 75 -7.26 -32.96 3.54
N GLY A 76 -6.05 -32.62 3.12
CA GLY A 76 -5.52 -32.96 1.80
C GLY A 76 -6.13 -32.14 0.66
N PHE A 77 -6.96 -31.14 0.99
CA PHE A 77 -7.67 -30.28 0.04
C PHE A 77 -6.73 -29.61 -0.98
N TYR A 78 -5.54 -29.20 -0.51
CA TYR A 78 -4.53 -28.62 -1.38
C TYR A 78 -4.01 -29.61 -2.43
N GLY A 79 -3.72 -30.85 -2.03
CA GLY A 79 -3.16 -31.86 -2.93
C GLY A 79 -4.16 -32.39 -3.96
N SER A 80 -5.43 -32.54 -3.59
CA SER A 80 -6.45 -33.16 -4.46
C SER A 80 -7.17 -32.17 -5.38
N PHE A 81 -7.41 -30.94 -4.95
CA PHE A 81 -8.20 -29.96 -5.73
C PHE A 81 -7.43 -28.69 -6.08
N VAL A 82 -6.76 -28.07 -5.11
CA VAL A 82 -6.10 -26.78 -5.35
C VAL A 82 -4.92 -26.95 -6.29
N VAL A 83 -4.11 -28.00 -6.15
CA VAL A 83 -2.93 -28.24 -7.00
C VAL A 83 -3.32 -28.46 -8.48
N PRO A 84 -4.27 -29.35 -8.83
CA PRO A 84 -4.69 -29.50 -10.23
C PRO A 84 -5.28 -28.21 -10.81
N ILE A 85 -6.15 -27.52 -10.07
CA ILE A 85 -6.74 -26.25 -10.50
C ILE A 85 -5.65 -25.19 -10.68
N ALA A 86 -4.77 -25.03 -9.69
CA ALA A 86 -3.68 -24.07 -9.75
C ALA A 86 -2.75 -24.37 -10.93
N ILE A 87 -2.39 -25.62 -11.19
CA ILE A 87 -1.58 -26.00 -12.35
C ILE A 87 -2.32 -25.70 -13.66
N SER A 88 -3.61 -26.06 -13.78
CA SER A 88 -4.42 -25.78 -14.97
C SER A 88 -4.55 -24.28 -15.25
N TRP A 89 -4.74 -23.46 -14.21
CA TRP A 89 -4.83 -22.01 -14.34
C TRP A 89 -3.44 -21.36 -14.51
N PHE A 90 -2.38 -21.93 -13.94
CA PHE A 90 -1.03 -21.38 -14.01
C PHE A 90 -0.53 -21.32 -15.46
N VAL A 91 -0.85 -22.33 -16.27
CA VAL A 91 -0.51 -22.35 -17.71
C VAL A 91 -1.18 -21.20 -18.47
N ILE A 92 -2.34 -20.72 -18.02
CA ILE A 92 -3.08 -19.60 -18.65
C ILE A 92 -2.63 -18.26 -18.06
N LEU A 93 -2.50 -18.17 -16.74
CA LEU A 93 -2.14 -16.97 -16.00
C LEU A 93 -0.70 -16.52 -16.29
N LEU A 94 0.23 -17.46 -16.51
CA LEU A 94 1.62 -17.15 -16.77
C LEU A 94 1.80 -16.38 -18.10
N PRO A 95 1.28 -16.83 -19.25
CA PRO A 95 1.26 -16.04 -20.49
C PRO A 95 0.53 -14.71 -20.34
N LEU A 96 -0.64 -14.68 -19.67
CA LEU A 96 -1.39 -13.44 -19.42
C LEU A 96 -0.56 -12.42 -18.63
N PHE A 97 0.16 -12.87 -17.60
CA PHE A 97 1.05 -12.03 -16.82
C PHE A 97 2.21 -11.51 -17.66
N PHE A 98 2.86 -12.36 -18.46
CA PHE A 98 3.94 -11.95 -19.34
C PHE A 98 3.48 -10.97 -20.42
N ILE A 99 2.35 -11.23 -21.07
CA ILE A 99 1.76 -10.35 -22.08
C ILE A 99 1.37 -9.01 -21.43
N GLY A 100 0.69 -9.03 -20.28
CA GLY A 100 0.32 -7.83 -19.54
C GLY A 100 1.55 -7.01 -19.14
N HIS A 101 2.59 -7.66 -18.63
CA HIS A 101 3.85 -7.01 -18.28
C HIS A 101 4.55 -6.40 -19.51
N LEU A 102 4.57 -7.13 -20.63
CA LEU A 102 5.16 -6.66 -21.89
C LEU A 102 4.39 -5.45 -22.46
N ILE A 103 3.05 -5.50 -22.44
CA ILE A 103 2.19 -4.39 -22.85
C ILE A 103 2.43 -3.17 -21.98
N LEU A 104 2.48 -3.31 -20.66
CA LEU A 104 2.74 -2.20 -19.74
C LEU A 104 4.14 -1.60 -19.93
N ARG A 105 5.12 -2.40 -20.36
CA ARG A 105 6.49 -1.95 -20.61
C ARG A 105 6.64 -1.26 -21.97
N ILE A 106 6.00 -1.77 -23.02
CA ILE A 106 6.06 -1.20 -24.39
C ILE A 106 5.15 0.03 -24.49
N PHE A 107 3.98 -0.03 -23.87
CA PHE A 107 3.00 1.05 -23.81
C PHE A 107 2.92 1.57 -22.38
N PRO A 108 3.81 2.51 -21.99
CA PRO A 108 3.70 3.16 -20.69
C PRO A 108 2.35 3.87 -20.64
N TYR A 109 1.41 3.31 -19.87
CA TYR A 109 0.03 3.78 -19.72
C TYR A 109 -0.05 5.26 -19.30
N GLU A 110 1.00 5.76 -18.66
CA GLU A 110 1.20 7.15 -18.27
C GLU A 110 1.28 8.12 -19.47
N LYS A 111 1.65 7.62 -20.65
CA LYS A 111 1.82 8.42 -21.88
C LYS A 111 0.69 8.25 -22.88
N THR A 112 -0.27 7.35 -22.63
CA THR A 112 -1.37 7.08 -23.57
C THR A 112 -2.62 7.87 -23.15
N PRO A 113 -2.99 8.95 -23.86
CA PRO A 113 -4.06 9.85 -23.44
C PRO A 113 -5.43 9.16 -23.31
N ALA A 114 -5.68 8.10 -24.08
CA ALA A 114 -6.92 7.32 -24.01
C ALA A 114 -7.06 6.54 -22.69
N ILE A 115 -5.97 5.94 -22.19
CA ILE A 115 -5.98 5.15 -20.94
C ILE A 115 -6.08 6.08 -19.73
N VAL A 116 -5.39 7.22 -19.77
CA VAL A 116 -5.50 8.27 -18.76
C VAL A 116 -6.92 8.81 -18.67
N ALA A 117 -7.59 9.06 -19.80
CA ALA A 117 -8.98 9.49 -19.83
C ALA A 117 -9.94 8.43 -19.27
N LEU A 118 -9.66 7.15 -19.49
CA LEU A 118 -10.48 6.03 -19.01
C LEU A 118 -10.30 5.79 -17.51
N LEU A 119 -9.07 5.91 -16.99
CA LEU A 119 -8.76 5.89 -15.56
C LEU A 119 -9.35 7.09 -14.82
N TYR A 120 -9.31 8.29 -15.45
CA TYR A 120 -9.93 9.50 -14.92
C TYR A 120 -11.46 9.35 -14.83
N ARG A 121 -12.09 8.74 -15.84
CA ARG A 121 -13.53 8.41 -15.82
C ARG A 121 -13.87 7.33 -14.79
N ALA A 122 -12.94 6.44 -14.45
CA ALA A 122 -13.10 5.40 -13.43
C ALA A 122 -12.84 5.89 -11.99
N GLY A 123 -12.58 7.19 -11.80
CA GLY A 123 -12.34 7.78 -10.47
C GLY A 123 -10.93 7.57 -9.91
N ALA A 124 -9.99 7.08 -10.73
CA ALA A 124 -8.59 7.01 -10.33
C ALA A 124 -7.95 8.39 -10.46
N GLU A 125 -7.86 9.14 -9.37
CA GLU A 125 -6.91 10.26 -9.20
C GLU A 125 -5.63 9.78 -8.49
N PRO A 126 -4.52 9.38 -9.17
CA PRO A 126 -3.28 9.22 -8.38
C PRO A 126 -1.93 9.45 -9.07
N LEU A 127 -1.82 10.17 -10.19
CA LEU A 127 -0.49 10.47 -10.78
C LEU A 127 -0.13 11.97 -10.81
N ARG A 128 -1.12 12.85 -10.96
CA ARG A 128 -0.87 14.30 -10.99
C ARG A 128 -0.61 14.87 -9.59
N LYS A 129 -1.36 14.43 -8.57
CA LYS A 129 -1.19 14.90 -7.17
C LYS A 129 0.13 14.44 -6.55
N ALA A 130 0.50 13.17 -6.70
CA ALA A 130 1.77 12.63 -6.17
C ALA A 130 2.99 13.32 -6.81
N LYS A 131 2.97 13.53 -8.13
CA LYS A 131 4.06 14.22 -8.84
C LYS A 131 4.12 15.72 -8.51
N LEU A 132 2.97 16.38 -8.33
CA LEU A 132 2.94 17.77 -7.82
C LEU A 132 3.48 17.86 -6.40
N HIS A 133 3.12 16.90 -5.54
CA HIS A 133 3.58 16.84 -4.16
C HIS A 133 5.11 16.72 -4.09
N GLU A 134 5.70 15.83 -4.91
CA GLU A 134 7.15 15.68 -5.02
C GLU A 134 7.84 16.95 -5.53
N LEU A 135 7.30 17.60 -6.57
CA LEU A 135 7.82 18.87 -7.08
C LEU A 135 7.82 19.97 -6.02
N TYR A 136 6.73 20.12 -5.27
CA TYR A 136 6.65 21.13 -4.21
C TYR A 136 7.56 20.82 -3.02
N ILE A 137 7.82 19.55 -2.71
CA ILE A 137 8.80 19.17 -1.68
C ILE A 137 10.22 19.57 -2.10
N GLU A 138 10.61 19.30 -3.35
CA GLU A 138 11.93 19.69 -3.85
C GLU A 138 12.09 21.22 -3.91
N GLU A 139 11.03 21.94 -4.32
CA GLU A 139 11.01 23.40 -4.30
C GLU A 139 11.18 23.92 -2.87
N LEU A 140 10.46 23.35 -1.89
CA LEU A 140 10.58 23.70 -0.47
C LEU A 140 12.00 23.48 0.08
N LYS A 141 12.65 22.36 -0.28
CA LYS A 141 14.04 22.10 0.10
C LYS A 141 15.01 23.14 -0.48
N SER A 142 14.78 23.56 -1.72
CA SER A 142 15.63 24.60 -2.34
C SER A 142 15.51 25.94 -1.61
N VAL A 143 14.29 26.33 -1.24
CA VAL A 143 14.02 27.55 -0.46
C VAL A 143 14.64 27.45 0.95
N ASN A 144 14.50 26.31 1.63
CA ASN A 144 15.12 26.11 2.94
C ASN A 144 16.66 26.18 2.89
N ARG A 145 17.28 25.67 1.82
CA ARG A 145 18.73 25.81 1.60
C ARG A 145 19.15 27.26 1.41
N ALA A 146 18.40 28.04 0.63
CA ALA A 146 18.65 29.47 0.44
C ALA A 146 18.51 30.24 1.77
N LEU A 147 17.49 29.94 2.57
CA LEU A 147 17.32 30.54 3.90
C LEU A 147 18.47 30.18 4.85
N ASN A 148 18.88 28.91 4.90
CA ASN A 148 20.03 28.48 5.71
C ASN A 148 21.34 29.18 5.29
N TYR A 149 21.51 29.43 3.99
CA TYR A 149 22.66 30.18 3.47
C TYR A 149 22.65 31.63 3.95
N LEU A 150 21.51 32.33 3.86
CA LEU A 150 21.36 33.70 4.38
C LEU A 150 21.56 33.76 5.89
N PHE A 151 21.04 32.78 6.64
CA PHE A 151 21.25 32.70 8.09
C PHE A 151 22.72 32.51 8.45
N ALA A 152 23.43 31.65 7.73
CA ALA A 152 24.86 31.48 7.91
C ALA A 152 25.65 32.76 7.62
N GLN A 153 25.30 33.48 6.54
CA GLN A 153 25.92 34.79 6.22
C GLN A 153 25.63 35.84 7.30
N ALA A 154 24.42 35.83 7.86
CA ALA A 154 24.03 36.69 8.97
C ALA A 154 24.69 36.29 10.32
N GLY A 155 25.42 35.17 10.38
CA GLY A 155 25.99 34.64 11.62
C GLY A 155 24.94 34.03 12.57
N ALA A 156 23.70 33.85 12.09
CA ALA A 156 22.66 33.16 12.82
C ALA A 156 22.88 31.65 12.68
N ASN A 157 23.30 30.98 13.77
CA ASN A 157 23.48 29.52 13.78
C ASN A 157 22.12 28.81 13.87
N VAL A 158 21.32 28.94 12.81
CA VAL A 158 19.95 28.46 12.70
C VAL A 158 19.89 27.45 11.56
N LYS A 159 19.55 26.20 11.88
CA LYS A 159 19.28 25.17 10.88
C LYS A 159 17.77 25.00 10.75
N ILE A 160 17.20 25.47 9.64
CA ILE A 160 15.85 25.11 9.25
C ILE A 160 15.89 23.63 8.83
N LYS A 161 15.12 22.78 9.54
CA LYS A 161 14.92 21.38 9.14
C LYS A 161 14.20 21.34 7.79
N GLU A 162 14.56 20.39 6.93
CA GLU A 162 13.91 20.17 5.63
C GLU A 162 12.47 19.64 5.71
N THR A 163 11.82 19.75 6.87
CA THR A 163 10.48 19.23 7.12
C THR A 163 9.40 20.26 6.79
N TYR A 164 8.28 19.76 6.26
CA TYR A 164 7.08 20.53 5.93
C TYR A 164 6.37 21.14 7.15
N THR A 165 6.69 20.63 8.34
CA THR A 165 6.06 21.02 9.60
C THR A 165 7.04 21.85 10.42
N GLY A 166 6.68 23.10 10.66
CA GLY A 166 7.43 24.00 11.52
C GLY A 166 7.10 25.45 11.21
N ASP A 167 6.61 26.14 12.25
CA ASP A 167 6.68 27.59 12.29
C ASP A 167 8.16 28.01 12.29
N ILE A 168 8.53 28.91 11.38
CA ILE A 168 9.88 29.45 11.26
C ILE A 168 9.98 30.86 11.83
N SER A 169 8.90 31.41 12.42
CA SER A 169 8.84 32.75 13.00
C SER A 169 10.01 33.02 13.95
N ASP A 170 10.30 32.09 14.86
CA ASP A 170 11.42 32.17 15.79
C ASP A 170 12.79 32.20 15.09
N GLN A 171 12.91 31.49 13.97
CA GLN A 171 14.15 31.38 13.19
C GLN A 171 14.39 32.67 12.39
N VAL A 172 13.33 33.20 11.79
CA VAL A 172 13.31 34.49 11.09
C VAL A 172 13.66 35.62 12.07
N LYS A 173 13.06 35.63 13.26
CA LYS A 173 13.36 36.63 14.30
C LYS A 173 14.82 36.59 14.74
N LYS A 174 15.38 35.39 14.93
CA LYS A 174 16.82 35.22 15.24
C LYS A 174 17.71 35.76 14.14
N ALA A 175 17.35 35.53 12.87
CA ALA A 175 18.14 36.01 11.74
C ALA A 175 18.05 37.52 11.57
N SER A 176 16.86 38.11 11.69
CA SER A 176 16.67 39.56 11.65
C SER A 176 17.50 40.24 12.76
N ASN A 177 17.46 39.73 13.98
CA ASN A 177 18.29 40.23 15.07
C ASN A 177 19.80 40.10 14.78
N ALA A 178 20.22 39.00 14.12
CA ALA A 178 21.62 38.81 13.75
C ALA A 178 22.07 39.81 12.68
N ILE A 179 21.21 40.11 11.70
CA ILE A 179 21.45 41.16 10.69
C ILE A 179 21.59 42.53 11.37
N SER A 180 20.69 42.88 12.30
CA SER A 180 20.78 44.13 13.07
C SER A 180 22.09 44.22 13.85
N ASN A 181 22.52 43.13 14.50
CA ASN A 181 23.79 43.07 15.20
C ASN A 181 25.01 43.25 14.26
N LEU A 182 24.94 42.77 13.01
CA LEU A 182 26.02 42.97 12.03
C LEU A 182 26.12 44.44 11.60
N VAL A 183 24.98 45.12 11.47
CA VAL A 183 24.91 46.57 11.19
C VAL A 183 25.49 47.37 12.35
N GLU A 184 25.07 47.08 13.59
CA GLU A 184 25.56 47.77 14.79
C GLU A 184 27.09 47.62 14.96
N ASN A 185 27.61 46.43 14.65
CA ASN A 185 29.05 46.15 14.67
C ASN A 185 29.80 46.64 13.42
N LYS A 186 29.14 47.41 12.53
CA LYS A 186 29.70 47.95 11.27
C LYS A 186 30.31 46.89 10.34
N LYS A 187 29.85 45.64 10.44
CA LYS A 187 30.32 44.53 9.59
C LYS A 187 29.68 44.56 8.19
N ILE A 188 28.50 45.17 8.08
CA ILE A 188 27.76 45.38 6.84
C ILE A 188 27.19 46.80 6.83
N THR A 189 26.89 47.33 5.64
CA THR A 189 26.23 48.64 5.49
C THR A 189 24.71 48.53 5.71
N ASN A 190 24.06 49.66 6.02
CA ASN A 190 22.60 49.73 6.10
C ASN A 190 21.91 49.32 4.77
N GLU A 191 22.52 49.65 3.64
CA GLU A 191 22.02 49.25 2.32
C GLU A 191 22.11 47.73 2.13
N GLN A 192 23.22 47.11 2.51
CA GLN A 192 23.38 45.65 2.46
C GLN A 192 22.38 44.94 3.37
N ALA A 193 22.16 45.47 4.58
CA ALA A 193 21.18 44.93 5.51
C ALA A 193 19.75 44.99 4.94
N LYS A 194 19.38 46.11 4.30
CA LYS A 194 18.08 46.28 3.67
C LYS A 194 17.85 45.27 2.53
N VAL A 195 18.88 45.06 1.68
CA VAL A 195 18.81 44.05 0.61
C VAL A 195 18.60 42.65 1.19
N TRP A 196 19.31 42.30 2.26
CA TRP A 196 19.18 41.00 2.92
C TRP A 196 17.81 40.82 3.58
N GLU A 197 17.24 41.85 4.20
CA GLU A 197 15.88 41.82 4.75
C GLU A 197 14.81 41.65 3.66
N GLU A 198 14.95 42.35 2.53
CA GLU A 198 14.04 42.19 1.39
C GLU A 198 14.08 40.77 0.81
N GLU A 199 15.28 40.20 0.67
CA GLU A 199 15.47 38.84 0.15
C GLU A 199 14.95 37.78 1.14
N LEU A 200 15.17 37.98 2.44
CA LEU A 200 14.60 37.15 3.49
C LEU A 200 13.06 37.15 3.43
N ASN A 201 12.43 38.32 3.33
CA ASN A 201 10.98 38.47 3.24
C ASN A 201 10.40 37.86 1.95
N LYS A 202 11.16 37.88 0.85
CA LYS A 202 10.77 37.24 -0.41
C LYS A 202 10.75 35.71 -0.27
N LEU A 203 11.79 35.12 0.32
CA LEU A 203 11.90 33.68 0.52
C LEU A 203 10.84 33.14 1.50
N ILE A 204 10.52 33.89 2.56
CA ILE A 204 9.47 33.52 3.52
C ILE A 204 8.11 33.45 2.81
N ARG A 205 7.73 34.49 2.05
CA ARG A 205 6.47 34.50 1.30
C ARG A 205 6.37 33.33 0.32
N TRP A 206 7.45 33.03 -0.39
CA TRP A 206 7.48 31.91 -1.33
C TRP A 206 7.32 30.56 -0.60
N ARG A 207 8.00 30.36 0.54
CA ARG A 207 7.82 29.17 1.38
C ARG A 207 6.37 29.00 1.84
N GLU A 208 5.74 30.05 2.33
CA GLU A 208 4.34 30.01 2.77
C GLU A 208 3.38 29.68 1.63
N GLU A 209 3.66 30.19 0.43
CA GLU A 209 2.88 29.88 -0.76
C GLU A 209 2.99 28.39 -1.15
N ILE A 210 4.20 27.83 -1.14
CA ILE A 210 4.44 26.40 -1.38
C ILE A 210 3.72 25.54 -0.33
N ILE A 211 3.81 25.93 0.95
CA ILE A 211 3.11 25.23 2.03
C ILE A 211 1.60 25.27 1.85
N ARG A 212 1.04 26.44 1.51
CA ARG A 212 -0.39 26.56 1.21
C ARG A 212 -0.81 25.63 0.08
N LYS A 213 -0.05 25.58 -1.02
CA LYS A 213 -0.32 24.68 -2.16
C LYS A 213 -0.27 23.20 -1.76
N LEU A 214 0.70 22.83 -0.92
CA LEU A 214 0.84 21.46 -0.40
C LEU A 214 -0.29 21.05 0.56
N ARG A 215 -0.92 21.98 1.32
CA ARG A 215 -2.08 21.65 2.18
C ARG A 215 -3.35 21.37 1.39
N HIS A 216 -3.46 21.90 0.17
CA HIS A 216 -4.64 21.77 -0.68
C HIS A 216 -4.53 20.64 -1.73
N LEU A 217 -3.41 19.91 -1.74
CA LEU A 217 -3.18 18.71 -2.55
C LEU A 217 -3.56 17.45 -1.78
#